data_AF-A0A927ZHC1-F1
#
_entry.id   AF-A0A927ZHC1-F1
#
_cell.length_a   1.000
_cell.length_b   1.000
_cell.length_c   1.000
_cell.angle_alpha   90.00
_cell.angle_beta   90.00
_cell.angle_gamma   90.00
#
_symmetry.space_group_name_H-M   'P 1'
#
loop_
_entity.id
_entity.type
_entity.pdbx_description
1 polymer ?
#
loop_
_entity_poly.entity_id
_entity_poly.type
_entity_poly.pdbx_seq_one_letter_code
_entity_poly.pdbx_strand_id
1 'polypeptide(L)' 'EERMRVLRFLENICLGSSAVGYRTESMHGAGSPQAQRIMISRQGNINAKKELAKAIAGIKQSS' A
#
# COMPACT_ATOMS: atom_id res chain seq x y z
N GLU A 1 38.38 5.28 -6.13
CA GLU A 1 37.68 5.84 -4.96
C GLU A 1 36.16 5.96 -5.19
N GLU A 2 35.72 6.57 -6.29
CA GLU A 2 34.29 6.79 -6.62
C GLU A 2 33.45 5.51 -6.60
N ARG A 3 33.94 4.43 -7.24
CA ARG A 3 33.26 3.12 -7.24
C ARG A 3 33.00 2.59 -5.82
N MET A 4 33.92 2.78 -4.89
CA MET A 4 33.74 2.33 -3.51
C MET A 4 32.76 3.22 -2.76
N ARG A 5 32.77 4.53 -3.02
CA ARG A 5 31.82 5.48 -2.43
C ARG A 5 30.37 5.15 -2.82
N VAL A 6 30.10 4.85 -4.09
CA VAL A 6 28.74 4.48 -4.53
C VAL A 6 28.31 3.12 -3.95
N LEU A 7 29.22 2.15 -3.83
CA LEU A 7 28.89 0.86 -3.20
C LEU A 7 28.54 1.03 -1.71
N ARG A 8 29.28 1.87 -0.97
CA ARG A 8 28.96 2.18 0.43
C ARG A 8 27.64 2.95 0.58
N PHE A 9 27.33 3.84 -0.36
CA PHE A 9 26.04 4.51 -0.39
C PHE A 9 24.88 3.51 -0.56
N LEU A 10 24.98 2.62 -1.55
CA LEU A 10 23.97 1.58 -1.79
C LEU A 10 23.84 0.64 -0.60
N GLU A 11 24.95 0.20 -0.02
CA GLU A 11 24.94 -0.60 1.21
C GLU A 11 24.22 0.14 2.35
N ASN A 12 24.47 1.43 2.55
CA ASN A 12 23.85 2.18 3.64
C ASN A 12 22.32 2.35 3.44
N ILE A 13 21.84 2.63 2.23
CA ILE A 13 20.40 2.79 1.98
C ILE A 13 19.66 1.45 1.89
N CYS A 14 20.35 0.37 1.51
CA CYS A 14 19.75 -0.97 1.44
C CYS A 14 19.82 -1.71 2.76
N LEU A 15 20.91 -1.61 3.53
CA LEU A 15 21.20 -2.45 4.70
C LEU A 15 21.74 -1.68 5.91
N GLY A 16 22.25 -0.46 5.74
CA GLY A 16 22.77 0.37 6.83
C GLY A 16 21.71 1.22 7.53
N SER A 17 22.14 2.29 8.20
CA SER A 17 21.27 3.13 9.04
C SER A 17 20.17 3.82 8.24
N SER A 18 20.45 4.24 7.00
CA SER A 18 19.43 4.84 6.13
C SER A 18 18.35 3.84 5.68
N ALA A 19 18.65 2.54 5.69
CA ALA A 19 17.68 1.49 5.36
C ALA A 19 16.51 1.41 6.36
N VAL A 20 16.70 1.87 7.59
CA VAL A 20 15.63 1.92 8.60
C VAL A 20 14.53 2.89 8.16
N GLY A 21 14.91 4.10 7.72
CA GLY A 21 13.96 5.05 7.15
C GLY A 21 13.40 4.54 5.81
N TYR A 22 14.29 4.16 4.90
CA TYR A 22 13.88 3.82 3.53
C TYR A 22 13.02 2.55 3.42
N ARG A 23 13.20 1.54 4.28
CA ARG A 23 12.41 0.30 4.25
C ARG A 23 11.45 0.17 5.41
N THR A 24 11.94 0.27 6.65
CA THR A 24 11.11 -0.03 7.82
C THR A 24 10.10 1.07 8.09
N GLU A 25 10.51 2.33 8.04
CA GLU A 25 9.61 3.47 8.21
C GLU A 25 8.65 3.58 7.02
N SER A 26 9.10 3.35 5.77
CA SER A 26 8.14 3.28 4.64
C SER A 26 7.08 2.16 4.78
N MET A 27 7.37 1.08 5.52
CA MET A 27 6.42 -0.01 5.74
C MET A 27 5.45 0.25 6.91
N HIS A 28 5.90 0.96 7.96
CA HIS A 28 5.15 1.08 9.22
C HIS A 28 4.82 2.54 9.60
N GLY A 29 5.41 3.50 8.91
CA GLY A 29 5.15 4.93 9.02
C GLY A 29 3.69 5.20 8.67
N ALA A 30 3.05 6.05 9.48
CA ALA A 30 1.59 6.27 9.43
C ALA A 30 0.73 5.00 9.61
N GLY A 31 1.30 3.90 10.12
CA GLY A 31 0.61 2.64 10.41
C GLY A 31 1.03 1.50 9.47
N SER A 32 0.88 0.27 9.95
CA SER A 32 1.21 -0.92 9.18
C SER A 32 0.28 -1.07 7.94
N PRO A 33 0.66 -1.84 6.92
CA PRO A 33 -0.13 -1.98 5.69
C PRO A 33 -1.56 -2.47 5.96
N GLN A 34 -1.75 -3.27 7.01
CA GLN A 34 -3.06 -3.77 7.39
C GLN A 34 -3.99 -2.64 7.87
N ALA A 35 -3.47 -1.59 8.52
CA ALA A 35 -4.25 -0.44 8.94
C ALA A 35 -4.87 0.28 7.72
N GLN A 36 -4.08 0.46 6.67
CA GLN A 36 -4.54 1.08 5.42
C GLN A 36 -5.58 0.19 4.70
N ARG A 37 -5.36 -1.13 4.62
CA ARG A 37 -6.33 -2.08 4.02
C ARG A 37 -7.71 -1.98 4.68
N ILE A 38 -7.75 -1.85 6.01
CA ILE A 38 -9.00 -1.67 6.76
C ILE A 38 -9.71 -0.38 6.33
N MET A 39 -8.98 0.73 6.26
CA MET A 39 -9.58 2.02 5.87
C MET A 39 -10.05 2.03 4.42
N ILE A 40 -9.28 1.46 3.49
CA ILE A 40 -9.70 1.28 2.09
C ILE A 40 -11.00 0.46 2.02
N SER A 41 -11.12 -0.62 2.79
CA SER A 41 -12.34 -1.42 2.82
C SER A 41 -13.55 -0.63 3.35
N ARG A 42 -13.35 0.22 4.38
CA ARG A 42 -14.41 1.06 4.95
C ARG A 42 -14.86 2.14 3.97
N GLN A 43 -13.94 2.76 3.26
CA GLN A 43 -14.21 3.87 2.34
C GLN A 43 -14.56 3.42 0.92
N GLY A 44 -14.31 2.16 0.58
CA GLY A 44 -14.47 1.63 -0.79
C GLY A 44 -15.90 1.50 -1.31
N ASN A 45 -16.91 1.76 -0.45
CA ASN A 45 -18.34 1.73 -0.76
C ASN A 45 -18.78 0.50 -1.59
N ILE A 46 -18.35 -0.69 -1.15
CA ILE A 46 -18.48 -1.95 -1.90
C ILE A 46 -19.95 -2.31 -2.18
N ASN A 47 -20.87 -1.99 -1.27
CA ASN A 47 -22.29 -2.27 -1.48
C ASN A 47 -22.88 -1.44 -2.62
N ALA A 48 -22.57 -0.14 -2.71
CA ALA A 48 -23.00 0.68 -3.84
C ALA A 48 -22.42 0.16 -5.17
N LYS A 49 -21.15 -0.25 -5.18
CA LYS A 49 -20.52 -0.86 -6.37
C LYS A 49 -21.19 -2.17 -6.81
N LYS A 50 -21.69 -2.98 -5.87
CA LYS A 50 -22.45 -4.19 -6.19
C LYS A 50 -23.78 -3.85 -6.89
N GLU A 51 -24.47 -2.82 -6.45
CA GLU A 51 -25.72 -2.39 -7.10
C GLU A 51 -25.47 -1.86 -8.51
N LEU A 52 -24.40 -1.10 -8.71
CA LEU A 52 -23.98 -0.67 -10.06
C LEU A 52 -23.70 -1.88 -10.98
N ALA A 53 -22.97 -2.89 -10.47
CA ALA A 53 -22.67 -4.09 -11.23
C ALA A 53 -23.93 -4.90 -11.58
N LYS A 54 -24.87 -5.03 -10.64
CA LYS A 54 -26.17 -5.69 -10.89
C LYS A 54 -26.98 -4.97 -11.95
N ALA A 55 -27.00 -3.63 -11.93
CA ALA A 55 -27.71 -2.83 -12.93
C ALA A 55 -27.16 -3.06 -14.35
N ILE A 56 -25.83 -3.08 -14.50
CA ILE A 56 -25.17 -3.38 -15.78
C ILE A 56 -25.45 -4.82 -16.22
N ALA A 57 -25.44 -5.77 -15.28
CA ALA A 57 -25.69 -7.18 -15.56
C ALA A 57 -27.18 -7.54 -15.76
N GLY A 58 -28.10 -6.57 -15.62
CA GLY A 58 -29.55 -6.82 -15.76
C GLY A 58 -30.17 -7.65 -14.63
N ILE A 59 -29.51 -7.77 -13.48
CA ILE A 59 -30.01 -8.50 -12.32
C ILE A 59 -31.03 -7.61 -11.59
N LYS A 60 -32.31 -8.00 -11.60
CA LYS A 60 -33.36 -7.31 -10.84
C LYS A 60 -33.14 -7.48 -9.34
N GLN A 61 -33.35 -6.43 -8.55
CA GLN A 61 -33.38 -6.57 -7.09
C GLN A 61 -34.52 -7.50 -6.70
N SER A 62 -34.19 -8.62 -6.05
CA SER A 62 -35.18 -9.45 -5.37
C SER A 62 -35.76 -8.61 -4.22
N SER A 63 -37.02 -8.21 -4.38
CA SER A 63 -37.83 -7.57 -3.33
C SER A 63 -38.04 -8.53 -2.16
#